data_AF-A0A256XQL3-F1
#
_entry.id   AF-A0A256XQL3-F1
#
_cell.length_a   1.000
_cell.length_b   1.000
_cell.length_c   1.000
_cell.angle_alpha   90.00
_cell.angle_beta   90.00
_cell.angle_gamma   90.00
#
_symmetry.space_group_name_H-M   'P 1'
#
loop_
_entity.id
_entity.type
_entity.pdbx_description
1 polymer ?
#
loop_
_entity_poly.entity_id
_entity_poly.type
_entity_poly.pdbx_seq_one_letter_code
_entity_poly.pdbx_strand_id
1 'polypeptide(L)'
;MEKNIDIEKIIIYGILSPTIVDRRWMEVPEDLLVLARIYRIGFAPIVLQEEMSTEFDAFVYLYTASFAVPFDATWYNIYFYLFTKFFPKHAKTLNIKVKKLQPHEELSLNNLRRWIFKNQMKIVKERMKKAGLKLRRNNKTTNVCHLQKIIKARIGEHI
;
A
#
# COMPACT_ATOMS: atom_id res chain seq x y z
N MET A 1 -5.64 23.93 6.78
CA MET A 1 -6.76 23.50 5.91
C MET A 1 -6.94 22.00 6.08
N GLU A 2 -7.86 21.56 6.93
CA GLU A 2 -8.26 20.15 6.96
C GLU A 2 -9.00 19.86 5.65
N LYS A 3 -8.36 19.12 4.73
CA LYS A 3 -9.09 18.50 3.64
C LYS A 3 -10.04 17.50 4.30
N ASN A 4 -11.35 17.76 4.26
CA ASN A 4 -12.36 16.82 4.74
C ASN A 4 -12.22 15.53 3.92
N ILE A 5 -11.58 14.50 4.49
CA ILE A 5 -11.32 13.24 3.79
C ILE A 5 -12.60 12.43 3.80
N ASP A 6 -13.13 12.22 2.60
CA ASP A 6 -14.34 11.44 2.37
C ASP A 6 -14.15 9.99 2.83
N ILE A 7 -14.98 9.55 3.79
CA ILE A 7 -15.03 8.19 4.33
C ILE A 7 -15.17 7.16 3.20
N GLU A 8 -15.94 7.49 2.14
CA GLU A 8 -16.10 6.61 0.99
C GLU A 8 -14.75 6.35 0.30
N LYS A 9 -13.91 7.38 0.14
CA LYS A 9 -12.57 7.25 -0.44
C LYS A 9 -11.64 6.41 0.43
N ILE A 10 -11.71 6.56 1.75
CA ILE A 10 -10.93 5.76 2.72
C ILE A 10 -11.27 4.28 2.55
N ILE A 11 -12.56 3.94 2.52
CA ILE A 11 -13.04 2.56 2.36
C ILE A 11 -12.65 2.00 1.00
N ILE A 12 -12.87 2.78 -0.07
CA ILE A 12 -12.51 2.41 -1.44
C ILE A 12 -11.01 2.11 -1.52
N TYR A 13 -10.16 3.00 -1.01
CA TYR A 13 -8.72 2.81 -1.04
C TYR A 13 -8.29 1.57 -0.24
N GLY A 14 -8.77 1.42 1.00
CA GLY A 14 -8.39 0.29 1.85
C GLY A 14 -8.73 -1.06 1.24
N ILE A 15 -9.91 -1.19 0.62
CA ILE A 15 -10.41 -2.46 0.08
C ILE A 15 -9.92 -2.69 -1.35
N LEU A 16 -10.02 -1.69 -2.23
CA LEU A 16 -9.77 -1.88 -3.66
C LEU A 16 -8.32 -1.71 -4.06
N SER A 17 -7.46 -1.09 -3.24
CA SER A 17 -6.06 -0.94 -3.63
C SER A 17 -5.38 -2.31 -3.75
N PRO A 18 -4.70 -2.60 -4.87
CA PRO A 18 -3.87 -3.79 -4.98
C PRO A 18 -2.56 -3.59 -4.22
N THR A 19 -1.91 -4.71 -3.87
CA THR A 19 -0.50 -4.68 -3.50
C THR A 19 0.30 -4.58 -4.80
N ILE A 20 1.19 -3.60 -4.91
CA ILE A 20 2.06 -3.44 -6.09
C ILE A 20 3.36 -4.19 -5.81
N VAL A 21 3.75 -5.05 -6.75
CA VAL A 21 4.94 -5.91 -6.67
C VAL A 21 5.83 -5.66 -7.88
N ASP A 22 7.09 -6.08 -7.81
CA ASP A 22 7.97 -6.05 -8.97
C ASP A 22 7.45 -7.02 -10.05
N ARG A 23 7.47 -6.59 -11.32
CA ARG A 23 6.94 -7.40 -12.42
C ARG A 23 7.78 -8.64 -12.70
N ARG A 24 9.07 -8.61 -12.33
CA ARG A 24 10.01 -9.70 -12.54
C ARG A 24 9.83 -10.81 -11.51
N TRP A 25 9.18 -10.51 -10.37
CA TRP A 25 8.90 -11.47 -9.32
C TRP A 25 7.55 -11.17 -8.63
N MET A 26 6.50 -11.89 -9.02
CA MET A 26 5.14 -11.60 -8.57
C MET A 26 4.71 -12.40 -7.33
N GLU A 27 5.49 -13.38 -6.91
CA GLU A 27 5.14 -14.24 -5.78
C GLU A 27 5.40 -13.52 -4.45
N VAL A 28 4.35 -13.43 -3.63
CA VAL A 28 4.38 -12.83 -2.30
C VAL A 28 3.67 -13.76 -1.33
N PRO A 29 4.26 -14.07 -0.17
CA PRO A 29 3.59 -14.82 0.88
C PRO A 29 2.25 -14.19 1.28
N GLU A 30 1.21 -15.01 1.47
CA GLU A 30 -0.15 -14.53 1.78
C GLU A 30 -0.18 -13.65 3.04
N ASP A 31 0.62 -13.98 4.05
CA ASP A 31 0.71 -13.19 5.29
C ASP A 31 1.11 -11.73 5.01
N LEU A 32 2.03 -11.50 4.06
CA LEU A 32 2.42 -10.14 3.67
C LEU A 32 1.31 -9.44 2.89
N LEU A 33 0.54 -10.15 2.07
CA LEU A 33 -0.61 -9.60 1.36
C LEU A 33 -1.73 -9.17 2.32
N VAL A 34 -1.99 -9.98 3.35
CA VAL A 34 -2.95 -9.69 4.42
C VAL A 34 -2.48 -8.49 5.23
N LEU A 35 -1.22 -8.47 5.67
CA LEU A 35 -0.66 -7.33 6.42
C LEU A 35 -0.71 -6.04 5.62
N ALA A 36 -0.32 -6.05 4.34
CA ALA A 36 -0.39 -4.86 3.49
C ALA A 36 -1.81 -4.28 3.42
N ARG A 37 -2.82 -5.14 3.39
CA ARG A 37 -4.23 -4.73 3.44
C ARG A 37 -4.59 -4.08 4.77
N ILE A 38 -4.19 -4.69 5.88
CA ILE A 38 -4.43 -4.16 7.23
C ILE A 38 -3.80 -2.77 7.38
N TYR A 39 -2.53 -2.61 6.96
CA TYR A 39 -1.86 -1.32 6.96
C TYR A 39 -2.60 -0.30 6.07
N ARG A 40 -3.04 -0.69 4.87
CA ARG A 40 -3.79 0.23 4.00
C ARG A 40 -5.11 0.69 4.62
N ILE A 41 -5.84 -0.18 5.30
CA ILE A 41 -7.09 0.19 5.99
C ILE A 41 -6.80 1.13 7.17
N GLY A 42 -5.81 0.78 8.01
CA GLY A 42 -5.46 1.57 9.20
C GLY A 42 -4.88 2.95 8.89
N PHE A 43 -4.11 3.06 7.81
CA PHE A 43 -3.42 4.29 7.42
C PHE A 43 -4.05 5.02 6.23
N ALA A 44 -5.22 4.57 5.74
CA ALA A 44 -5.91 5.15 4.59
C ALA A 44 -6.09 6.68 4.66
N PRO A 45 -6.48 7.30 5.81
CA PRO A 45 -6.61 8.76 5.88
C PRO A 45 -5.29 9.48 5.56
N ILE A 46 -4.19 9.04 6.16
CA ILE A 46 -2.86 9.64 5.98
C ILE A 46 -2.38 9.44 4.54
N VAL A 47 -2.53 8.22 4.02
CA VAL A 47 -2.16 7.88 2.64
C VAL A 47 -2.88 8.77 1.62
N LEU A 48 -4.18 8.97 1.79
CA LEU A 48 -4.97 9.81 0.88
C LEU A 48 -4.66 11.31 1.02
N GLN A 49 -4.29 11.76 2.22
CA GLN A 49 -3.90 13.15 2.47
C GLN A 49 -2.54 13.48 1.86
N GLU A 50 -1.57 12.58 2.04
CA GLU A 50 -0.18 12.75 1.61
C GLU A 50 0.07 12.28 0.17
N GLU A 51 -0.88 11.55 -0.43
CA GLU A 51 -0.76 10.91 -1.73
C GLU A 51 0.46 9.97 -1.81
N MET A 52 0.70 9.23 -0.72
CA MET A 52 1.82 8.30 -0.56
C MET A 52 1.33 6.96 -0.03
N SER A 53 1.82 5.85 -0.60
CA SER A 53 1.44 4.51 -0.15
C SER A 53 1.89 4.28 1.28
N THR A 54 1.42 3.20 1.90
CA THR A 54 1.98 2.80 3.19
C THR A 54 3.45 2.41 3.02
N GLU A 55 4.24 2.59 4.09
CA GLU A 55 5.61 2.07 4.11
C GLU A 55 5.64 0.55 4.00
N PHE A 56 4.59 -0.14 4.46
CA PHE A 56 4.47 -1.58 4.31
C PHE A 56 4.26 -2.00 2.85
N ASP A 57 3.47 -1.26 2.06
CA ASP A 57 3.38 -1.50 0.60
C ASP A 57 4.76 -1.32 -0.07
N ALA A 58 5.55 -0.32 0.37
CA ALA A 58 6.91 -0.15 -0.13
C ALA A 58 7.84 -1.29 0.30
N PHE A 59 7.69 -1.81 1.52
CA PHE A 59 8.40 -2.99 1.99
C PHE A 59 8.08 -4.21 1.12
N VAL A 60 6.81 -4.49 0.84
CA VAL A 60 6.42 -5.65 0.01
C VAL A 60 6.96 -5.50 -1.42
N TYR A 61 6.91 -4.30 -1.98
CA TYR A 61 7.51 -4.03 -3.29
C TYR A 61 9.02 -4.33 -3.28
N LEU A 62 9.77 -3.80 -2.32
CA LEU A 62 11.21 -4.06 -2.19
C LEU A 62 11.52 -5.52 -1.87
N TYR A 63 10.68 -6.21 -1.08
CA TYR A 63 10.82 -7.65 -0.86
C TYR A 63 10.76 -8.42 -2.17
N THR A 64 9.83 -8.09 -3.08
CA THR A 64 9.79 -8.74 -4.40
C THR A 64 10.94 -8.30 -5.30
N ALA A 65 11.33 -7.03 -5.26
CA ALA A 65 12.39 -6.51 -6.10
C ALA A 65 13.77 -7.08 -5.74
N SER A 66 14.02 -7.43 -4.47
CA SER A 66 15.31 -8.00 -4.02
C SER A 66 15.57 -9.39 -4.60
N PHE A 67 14.53 -10.14 -4.98
CA PHE A 67 14.69 -11.41 -5.70
C PHE A 67 15.02 -11.22 -7.18
N ALA A 68 14.61 -10.09 -7.76
CA ALA A 68 14.80 -9.82 -9.18
C ALA A 68 16.20 -9.26 -9.49
N VAL A 69 16.72 -8.39 -8.62
CA VAL A 69 18.02 -7.72 -8.81
C VAL A 69 18.70 -7.43 -7.48
N PRO A 70 20.06 -7.44 -7.43
CA PRO A 70 20.78 -6.98 -6.25
C PRO A 70 20.55 -5.48 -6.05
N PHE A 71 20.37 -5.07 -4.79
CA PHE A 71 20.22 -3.67 -4.42
C PHE A 71 21.55 -2.94 -4.34
N ASP A 72 21.55 -1.68 -4.74
CA ASP A 72 22.61 -0.75 -4.36
C ASP A 72 22.55 -0.43 -2.86
N ALA A 73 23.54 0.32 -2.37
CA ALA A 73 23.66 0.65 -0.96
C ALA A 73 22.44 1.41 -0.40
N THR A 74 21.79 2.26 -1.22
CA THR A 74 20.63 3.06 -0.82
C THR A 74 19.41 2.17 -0.64
N TRP A 75 19.05 1.36 -1.64
CA TRP A 75 17.91 0.46 -1.56
C TRP A 75 18.11 -0.65 -0.54
N TYR A 76 19.35 -1.14 -0.37
CA TYR A 76 19.71 -2.06 0.69
C TYR A 76 19.38 -1.45 2.07
N ASN A 77 19.85 -0.23 2.35
CA ASN A 77 19.59 0.43 3.63
C ASN A 77 18.09 0.68 3.86
N ILE A 78 17.35 1.10 2.82
CA ILE A 78 15.90 1.31 2.89
C ILE A 78 15.18 0.00 3.20
N TYR A 79 15.52 -1.08 2.50
CA TYR A 79 14.93 -2.40 2.72
C TYR A 79 15.13 -2.88 4.16
N PHE A 80 16.37 -2.83 4.67
CA PHE A 80 16.66 -3.27 6.04
C PHE A 80 16.07 -2.34 7.11
N TYR A 81 15.98 -1.04 6.85
CA TYR A 81 15.24 -0.12 7.70
C TYR A 81 13.77 -0.57 7.83
N LEU A 82 13.08 -0.81 6.71
CA LEU A 82 11.69 -1.26 6.72
C LEU A 82 11.54 -2.66 7.35
N PHE A 83 12.46 -3.58 7.04
CA PHE A 83 12.48 -4.92 7.63
C PHE A 83 12.58 -4.85 9.16
N THR A 84 13.51 -4.05 9.70
CA THR A 84 13.65 -3.89 11.16
C THR A 84 12.45 -3.21 11.80
N LYS A 85 11.79 -2.29 11.07
CA LYS A 85 10.58 -1.60 11.52
C LYS A 85 9.39 -2.55 11.67
N PHE A 86 9.17 -3.43 10.70
CA PHE A 86 8.00 -4.32 10.69
C PHE A 86 8.24 -5.69 11.32
N PHE A 87 9.48 -6.19 11.32
CA PHE A 87 9.86 -7.50 11.86
C PHE A 87 11.00 -7.38 12.89
N PRO A 88 10.84 -6.59 13.96
CA PRO A 88 11.92 -6.32 14.92
C PRO A 88 12.45 -7.57 15.61
N LYS A 89 11.60 -8.57 15.88
CA LYS A 89 12.01 -9.85 16.46
C LYS A 89 12.95 -10.63 15.53
N HIS A 90 12.61 -10.72 14.25
CA HIS A 90 13.44 -11.39 13.24
C HIS A 90 14.76 -10.63 13.02
N ALA A 91 14.70 -9.30 12.94
CA ALA A 91 15.89 -8.46 12.84
C ALA A 91 16.85 -8.66 14.01
N LYS A 92 16.34 -8.79 15.24
CA LYS A 92 17.16 -9.08 16.43
C LYS A 92 17.84 -10.45 16.33
N THR A 93 17.12 -11.48 15.92
CA THR A 93 17.69 -12.84 15.73
C THR A 93 18.80 -12.85 14.67
N LEU A 94 18.63 -12.08 13.60
CA LEU A 94 19.61 -11.96 12.52
C LEU A 94 20.73 -10.94 12.82
N ASN A 95 20.76 -10.35 14.02
CA ASN A 95 21.70 -9.31 14.43
C ASN A 95 21.75 -8.10 13.47
N ILE A 96 20.63 -7.77 12.84
CA ILE A 96 20.51 -6.62 11.94
C ILE A 96 20.25 -5.38 12.80
N LYS A 97 21.18 -4.42 12.76
CA LYS A 97 21.07 -3.18 13.51
C LYS A 97 20.10 -2.21 12.82
N VAL A 98 19.25 -1.56 13.61
CA VAL A 98 18.37 -0.48 13.15
C VAL A 98 19.24 0.71 12.76
N LYS A 99 19.35 0.98 11.46
CA LYS A 99 19.99 2.18 10.92
C LYS A 99 18.90 3.21 10.63
N LYS A 100 19.06 4.44 11.11
CA LYS A 100 18.21 5.56 10.68
C LYS A 100 18.51 5.86 9.20
N LEU A 101 17.47 6.13 8.43
CA LEU A 101 17.63 6.57 7.05
C LEU A 101 18.33 7.93 7.01
N GLN A 102 19.24 8.07 6.05
CA GLN A 102 19.78 9.37 5.66
C GLN A 102 18.73 10.15 4.86
N PRO A 103 18.83 11.49 4.80
CA PRO A 103 17.83 12.31 4.10
C PRO A 103 17.60 11.89 2.63
N HIS A 104 18.64 11.47 1.92
CA HIS A 104 18.52 11.00 0.53
C HIS A 104 17.82 9.64 0.42
N GLU A 105 17.98 8.76 1.41
CA GLU A 105 17.31 7.45 1.47
C GLU A 105 15.83 7.63 1.79
N GLU A 106 15.51 8.55 2.70
CA GLU A 106 14.13 8.92 3.03
C GLU A 106 13.41 9.56 1.84
N LEU A 107 14.09 10.45 1.10
CA LEU A 107 13.56 11.01 -0.15
C LEU A 107 13.29 9.91 -1.18
N SER A 108 14.21 8.95 -1.33
CA SER A 108 14.07 7.83 -2.26
C SER A 108 12.89 6.92 -1.88
N LEU A 109 12.75 6.60 -0.60
CA LEU A 109 11.60 5.85 -0.07
C LEU A 109 10.28 6.59 -0.32
N ASN A 110 10.22 7.90 -0.07
CA ASN A 110 9.02 8.69 -0.30
C ASN A 110 8.67 8.77 -1.80
N ASN A 111 9.66 8.86 -2.68
CA ASN A 111 9.43 8.81 -4.12
C ASN A 111 8.87 7.44 -4.57
N LEU A 112 9.40 6.34 -4.03
CA LEU A 112 8.85 5.01 -4.26
C LEU A 112 7.40 4.92 -3.79
N ARG A 113 7.10 5.40 -2.57
CA ARG A 113 5.74 5.39 -2.00
C ARG A 113 4.74 6.19 -2.84
N ARG A 114 5.14 7.36 -3.36
CA ARG A 114 4.31 8.15 -4.30
C ARG A 114 4.05 7.39 -5.60
N TRP A 115 5.09 6.74 -6.14
CA TRP A 115 4.94 5.94 -7.35
C TRP A 115 3.99 4.75 -7.13
N ILE A 116 4.13 4.02 -6.01
CA ILE A 116 3.23 2.91 -5.65
C ILE A 116 1.78 3.42 -5.54
N PHE A 117 1.56 4.51 -4.80
CA PHE A 117 0.23 5.11 -4.63
C PHE A 117 -0.41 5.47 -5.97
N LYS A 118 0.35 6.12 -6.86
CA LYS A 118 -0.13 6.48 -8.21
C LYS A 118 -0.58 5.25 -9.00
N ASN A 119 0.16 4.15 -8.92
CA ASN A 119 -0.20 2.89 -9.57
C ASN A 119 -1.43 2.23 -8.93
N GLN A 120 -1.52 2.21 -7.59
CA GLN A 120 -2.69 1.72 -6.87
C GLN A 120 -3.94 2.49 -7.28
N MET A 121 -3.90 3.81 -7.28
CA MET A 121 -5.03 4.66 -7.63
C MET A 121 -5.48 4.49 -9.09
N LYS A 122 -4.54 4.21 -10.01
CA LYS A 122 -4.89 3.86 -11.40
C LYS A 122 -5.75 2.59 -11.44
N ILE A 123 -5.32 1.54 -10.74
CA ILE A 123 -6.03 0.25 -10.71
C ILE A 123 -7.36 0.37 -9.94
N VAL A 124 -7.39 1.11 -8.83
CA VAL A 124 -8.62 1.40 -8.08
C VAL A 124 -9.63 2.09 -8.99
N LYS A 125 -9.23 3.11 -9.74
CA LYS A 125 -10.10 3.82 -10.69
C LYS A 125 -10.66 2.87 -11.76
N GLU A 126 -9.84 1.95 -12.26
CA GLU A 126 -10.28 0.92 -13.21
C GLU A 126 -11.30 -0.04 -12.58
N ARG A 127 -11.04 -0.53 -11.36
CA ARG A 127 -11.97 -1.40 -10.61
C ARG A 127 -13.30 -0.71 -10.33
N MET A 128 -13.27 0.56 -9.92
CA MET A 128 -14.47 1.36 -9.71
C MET A 128 -15.29 1.52 -10.98
N LYS A 129 -14.63 1.81 -12.11
CA LYS A 129 -15.30 1.92 -13.42
C LYS A 129 -15.98 0.61 -13.81
N LYS A 130 -15.27 -0.51 -13.70
CA LYS A 130 -15.82 -1.85 -14.00
C LYS A 130 -17.04 -2.17 -13.13
N ALA A 131 -17.01 -1.80 -11.85
CA ALA A 131 -18.11 -2.02 -10.91
C ALA A 131 -19.25 -0.98 -11.00
N GLY A 132 -19.17 0.00 -11.91
CA GLY A 132 -20.16 1.08 -12.01
C GLY A 132 -20.23 1.98 -10.78
N LEU A 133 -19.17 2.01 -9.96
CA LEU A 133 -19.08 2.85 -8.76
C LEU A 133 -18.80 4.31 -9.16
N LYS A 134 -19.62 5.24 -8.66
CA LYS A 134 -19.39 6.68 -8.77
C LYS A 134 -19.21 7.24 -7.36
N LEU A 135 -18.12 7.98 -7.14
CA LEU A 135 -17.92 8.73 -5.90
C LEU A 135 -19.13 9.63 -5.67
N ARG A 136 -19.79 9.52 -4.52
CA ARG A 136 -20.88 10.43 -4.18
C ARG A 136 -20.28 11.80 -3.90
N ARG A 137 -20.85 12.85 -4.52
CA ARG A 137 -20.36 14.23 -4.35
C ARG A 137 -20.61 14.82 -2.95
N ASN A 138 -21.38 14.16 -2.09
CA ASN A 138 -21.82 14.69 -0.79
C ASN A 138 -21.60 13.68 0.35
N ASN A 139 -21.38 14.21 1.58
CA ASN A 139 -21.25 13.54 2.89
C ASN A 139 -22.50 12.72 3.32
N LYS A 140 -23.11 11.97 2.42
CA LYS A 140 -24.21 11.06 2.75
C LYS A 140 -23.60 9.76 3.26
N THR A 141 -24.13 9.25 4.37
CA THR A 141 -23.77 7.96 4.95
C THR A 141 -23.68 6.89 3.87
N THR A 142 -22.54 6.20 3.80
CA THR A 142 -22.36 5.07 2.91
C THR A 142 -23.32 3.96 3.36
N ASN A 143 -24.32 3.63 2.54
CA ASN A 143 -25.26 2.57 2.91
C ASN A 143 -24.64 1.18 2.68
N VAL A 144 -25.18 0.17 3.36
CA VAL A 144 -24.70 -1.22 3.30
C VAL A 144 -24.67 -1.75 1.86
N CYS A 145 -25.66 -1.39 1.04
CA CYS A 145 -25.71 -1.78 -0.38
C CYS A 145 -24.50 -1.24 -1.18
N HIS A 146 -24.02 -0.03 -0.89
CA HIS A 146 -22.84 0.53 -1.54
C HIS A 146 -21.55 -0.18 -1.09
N LEU A 147 -21.41 -0.49 0.20
CA LEU A 147 -20.29 -1.29 0.73
C LEU A 147 -20.25 -2.68 0.10
N GLN A 148 -21.40 -3.34 -0.05
CA GLN A 148 -21.51 -4.63 -0.73
C GLN A 148 -21.03 -4.55 -2.18
N LYS A 149 -21.31 -3.45 -2.89
CA LYS A 149 -20.80 -3.24 -4.26
C LYS A 149 -19.29 -3.06 -4.29
N ILE A 150 -18.71 -2.32 -3.34
CA ILE A 150 -17.24 -2.16 -3.21
C ILE A 150 -16.59 -3.51 -2.92
N ILE A 151 -17.15 -4.31 -2.01
CA ILE A 151 -16.64 -5.65 -1.70
C ILE A 151 -16.72 -6.57 -2.93
N LYS A 152 -17.86 -6.60 -3.63
CA LYS A 152 -18.03 -7.37 -4.87
C LYS A 152 -17.04 -6.94 -5.96
N ALA A 153 -16.79 -5.63 -6.09
CA ALA A 153 -15.78 -5.09 -7.02
C ALA A 153 -14.36 -5.57 -6.73
N ARG A 154 -14.06 -5.97 -5.48
CA ARG A 154 -12.78 -6.59 -5.12
C ARG A 154 -12.74 -8.07 -5.45
N ILE A 155 -13.83 -8.78 -5.14
CA ILE A 155 -13.89 -10.25 -5.23
C ILE A 155 -13.88 -10.71 -6.69
N GLY A 156 -14.48 -9.95 -7.61
CA GLY A 156 -14.44 -10.24 -9.05
C GLY A 156 -14.77 -11.69 -9.40
N GLU A 157 -16.05 -12.03 -9.57
CA GLU A 157 -16.47 -13.26 -10.27
C GLU A 157 -15.83 -14.57 -9.77
N HIS A 158 -15.88 -14.83 -8.45
CA HIS A 158 -15.89 -16.20 -7.94
C HIS A 158 -17.32 -16.63 -7.58
N ILE A 159 -18.25 -16.41 -8.52
CA ILE A 159 -19.47 -17.22 -8.81
C ILE A 159 -19.77 -17.00 -10.29
#